data_AF-A0A412UH78-F1
#
_entry.id   AF-A0A412UH78-F1
#
_cell.length_a   1.000
_cell.length_b   1.000
_cell.length_c   1.000
_cell.angle_alpha   90.00
_cell.angle_beta   90.00
_cell.angle_gamma   90.00
#
_symmetry.space_group_name_H-M   'P 1'
#
loop_
_entity.id
_entity.type
_entity.pdbx_description
1 polymer ?
#
loop_
_entity_poly.entity_id
_entity_poly.type
_entity_poly.pdbx_seq_one_letter_code
_entity_poly.pdbx_strand_id
1 'polypeptide(L)'
;MPFGAPQIQTLKITSSDGLYTNLGLLLSDQCLHTVKAAVFEGTDQSVFKDRREFSGSLMRQLDEAYDYIDFHNRTHATFQKLLRVDTRDYPEVAVREALLNSLVHRDYSFRASTLISVYDDRIEFVSVGGLLPGLELEDLMMGISACRNSHLANVFYRLQLIEAYGTGMRKIMGAYADAASQPQIMATNNAFKIVLPNMNFAATAAETPASNSKQAPAASHSREDEILRFLAEHPSITRREARALLGIGQSTAGRILKEMVDRGQIATHSGVAHCDTNWRNDVSLRQLPTLRSVRAGITKASRDHFPCFGKHKTCF
;
A
#
# COMPACT_ATOMS: atom_id res chain seq x y z
N MET A 1 -28.28 17.31 12.34
CA MET A 1 -29.49 18.13 12.08
C MET A 1 -30.32 17.47 11.01
N PRO A 2 -31.65 17.38 11.14
CA PRO A 2 -32.51 16.87 10.07
C PRO A 2 -32.59 17.91 8.94
N PHE A 3 -32.45 17.46 7.69
CA PHE A 3 -32.68 18.31 6.52
C PHE A 3 -34.18 18.59 6.36
N GLY A 4 -34.55 19.82 6.02
CA GLY A 4 -35.92 20.15 5.63
C GLY A 4 -36.30 19.51 4.28
N ALA A 5 -37.58 19.24 4.04
CA ALA A 5 -38.05 18.64 2.78
C ALA A 5 -37.54 19.34 1.49
N PRO A 6 -37.45 20.69 1.42
CA PRO A 6 -36.87 21.38 0.26
C PRO A 6 -35.37 21.10 0.09
N GLN A 7 -34.64 20.95 1.20
CA GLN A 7 -33.20 20.67 1.19
C GLN A 7 -32.92 19.25 0.71
N ILE A 8 -33.73 18.28 1.14
CA ILE A 8 -33.65 16.86 0.71
C ILE A 8 -33.78 16.75 -0.82
N GLN A 9 -34.75 17.45 -1.41
CA GLN A 9 -34.96 17.44 -2.85
C GLN A 9 -33.83 18.18 -3.60
N THR A 10 -33.37 19.33 -3.07
CA THR A 10 -32.25 20.09 -3.63
C THR A 10 -30.96 19.27 -3.65
N LEU A 11 -30.73 18.47 -2.61
CA LEU A 11 -29.59 17.58 -2.48
C LEU A 11 -29.72 16.29 -3.30
N LYS A 12 -30.81 16.11 -4.05
CA LYS A 12 -31.10 14.89 -4.83
C LYS A 12 -31.20 13.62 -3.98
N ILE A 13 -31.54 13.77 -2.70
CA ILE A 13 -31.85 12.65 -1.80
C ILE A 13 -33.21 12.05 -2.17
N THR A 14 -34.14 12.90 -2.62
CA THR A 14 -35.41 12.50 -3.24
C THR A 14 -35.53 13.03 -4.67
N SER A 15 -36.31 12.32 -5.48
CA SER A 15 -36.70 12.73 -6.84
C SER A 15 -37.76 13.84 -6.82
N SER A 16 -38.10 14.39 -7.99
CA SER A 16 -39.26 15.27 -8.18
C SER A 16 -40.56 14.65 -7.67
N ASP A 17 -40.68 13.34 -7.82
CA ASP A 17 -41.90 12.58 -7.57
C ASP A 17 -42.00 12.07 -6.12
N GLY A 18 -41.09 12.53 -5.24
CA GLY A 18 -41.07 12.17 -3.81
C GLY A 18 -40.41 10.83 -3.47
N LEU A 19 -39.91 10.09 -4.46
CA LEU A 19 -39.21 8.82 -4.23
C LEU A 19 -37.76 9.03 -3.78
N TYR A 20 -37.26 8.18 -2.88
CA TYR A 20 -35.86 8.21 -2.44
C TYR A 20 -34.91 7.70 -3.54
N THR A 21 -33.76 8.36 -3.69
CA THR A 21 -32.72 7.97 -4.64
C THR A 21 -31.71 7.02 -4.01
N ASN A 22 -30.80 6.45 -4.81
CA ASN A 22 -29.67 5.68 -4.30
C ASN A 22 -28.79 6.51 -3.35
N LEU A 23 -28.69 7.84 -3.54
CA LEU A 23 -28.03 8.72 -2.58
C LEU A 23 -28.78 8.74 -1.25
N GLY A 24 -30.11 8.79 -1.28
CA GLY A 24 -30.92 8.67 -0.07
C GLY A 24 -30.74 7.35 0.65
N LEU A 25 -30.54 6.25 -0.07
CA LEU A 25 -30.19 4.96 0.54
C LEU A 25 -28.85 5.00 1.27
N LEU A 26 -27.83 5.64 0.70
CA LEU A 26 -26.51 5.78 1.33
C LEU A 26 -26.56 6.65 2.61
N LEU A 27 -27.41 7.67 2.61
CA LEU A 27 -27.55 8.61 3.72
C LEU A 27 -28.56 8.16 4.78
N SER A 28 -29.23 7.02 4.59
CA SER A 28 -30.19 6.46 5.55
C SER A 28 -29.63 5.25 6.29
N ASP A 29 -30.28 4.85 7.37
CA ASP A 29 -29.92 3.66 8.13
C ASP A 29 -30.14 2.34 7.36
N GLN A 30 -30.69 2.40 6.16
CA GLN A 30 -30.85 1.26 5.25
C GLN A 30 -29.64 1.05 4.32
N CYS A 31 -28.58 1.85 4.46
CA CYS A 31 -27.35 1.67 3.69
C CYS A 31 -26.77 0.27 3.90
N LEU A 32 -26.53 -0.44 2.80
CA LEU A 32 -26.02 -1.81 2.79
C LEU A 32 -24.50 -1.92 2.83
N HIS A 33 -23.79 -0.79 2.66
CA HIS A 33 -22.34 -0.76 2.68
C HIS A 33 -21.85 -0.58 4.11
N THR A 34 -20.70 -1.15 4.43
CA THR A 34 -20.11 -1.09 5.77
C THR A 34 -18.66 -0.63 5.75
N VAL A 35 -18.22 -0.08 6.87
CA VAL A 35 -16.80 0.14 7.19
C VAL A 35 -16.39 -0.91 8.20
N LYS A 36 -15.29 -1.61 7.96
CA LYS A 36 -14.71 -2.55 8.91
C LYS A 36 -13.38 -2.00 9.39
N ALA A 37 -13.25 -1.82 10.70
CA ALA A 37 -12.00 -1.43 11.33
C ALA A 37 -11.44 -2.57 12.18
N ALA A 38 -10.14 -2.79 12.11
CA ALA A 38 -9.44 -3.78 12.92
C ALA A 38 -8.14 -3.21 13.46
N VAL A 39 -7.81 -3.56 14.70
CA VAL A 39 -6.52 -3.26 15.33
C VAL A 39 -5.73 -4.54 15.42
N PHE A 40 -4.50 -4.51 14.93
CA PHE A 40 -3.59 -5.63 14.91
C PHE A 40 -2.50 -5.48 15.98
N GLU A 41 -1.93 -6.61 16.40
CA GLU A 41 -0.69 -6.63 17.18
C GLU A 41 0.52 -6.62 16.26
N GLY A 42 1.47 -5.71 16.50
CA GLY A 42 2.64 -5.56 15.65
C GLY A 42 2.33 -4.90 14.31
N THR A 43 3.08 -5.32 13.29
CA THR A 43 3.08 -4.72 11.94
C THR A 43 2.45 -5.62 10.88
N ASP A 44 1.98 -6.81 11.28
CA ASP A 44 1.35 -7.81 10.42
C ASP A 44 -0.12 -8.03 10.77
N GLN A 45 -0.81 -8.87 9.99
CA GLN A 45 -2.24 -9.17 10.20
C GLN A 45 -2.45 -10.50 10.95
N SER A 46 -1.47 -10.95 11.73
CA SER A 46 -1.53 -12.27 12.35
C SER A 46 -2.48 -12.34 13.55
N VAL A 47 -2.50 -11.30 14.38
CA VAL A 47 -3.26 -11.27 15.64
C VAL A 47 -4.16 -10.03 15.68
N PHE A 48 -5.46 -10.26 15.81
CA PHE A 48 -6.45 -9.20 16.02
C PHE A 48 -6.52 -8.85 17.51
N LYS A 49 -6.26 -7.58 17.85
CA LYS A 49 -6.51 -7.01 19.19
C LYS A 49 -7.98 -6.62 19.34
N ASP A 50 -8.52 -5.94 18.34
CA ASP A 50 -9.89 -5.45 18.33
C ASP A 50 -10.43 -5.41 16.90
N ARG A 51 -11.75 -5.50 16.74
CA ARG A 51 -12.43 -5.37 15.45
C ARG A 51 -13.83 -4.83 15.63
N ARG A 52 -14.23 -3.95 14.70
CA ARG A 52 -15.57 -3.38 14.67
C ARG A 52 -16.07 -3.24 13.23
N GLU A 53 -17.36 -3.47 13.05
CA GLU A 53 -18.06 -3.21 11.78
C GLU A 53 -19.11 -2.14 12.02
N PHE A 54 -19.08 -1.11 11.17
CA PHE A 54 -19.97 0.04 11.21
C PHE A 54 -20.95 -0.03 10.04
N SER A 55 -22.24 0.13 10.34
CA SER A 55 -23.34 0.04 9.39
C SER A 55 -24.36 1.17 9.64
N GLY A 56 -25.41 1.24 8.81
CA GLY A 56 -26.36 2.35 8.82
C GLY A 56 -25.89 3.50 7.93
N SER A 57 -26.40 4.72 8.14
CA SER A 57 -26.08 5.85 7.26
C SER A 57 -24.58 6.13 7.15
N LEU A 58 -24.12 6.65 6.02
CA LEU A 58 -22.71 7.04 5.86
C LEU A 58 -22.24 8.08 6.89
N MET A 59 -23.16 8.91 7.40
CA MET A 59 -22.85 9.88 8.46
C MET A 59 -22.55 9.16 9.77
N ARG A 60 -23.40 8.19 10.13
CA ARG A 60 -23.18 7.34 11.30
C ARG A 60 -21.89 6.54 11.19
N GLN A 61 -21.63 5.95 10.03
CA GLN A 61 -20.39 5.21 9.78
C GLN A 61 -19.15 6.10 9.88
N LEU A 62 -19.21 7.33 9.38
CA LEU A 62 -18.14 8.32 9.50
C LEU A 62 -17.84 8.64 10.98
N ASP A 63 -18.88 9.01 11.74
CA ASP A 63 -18.73 9.41 13.13
C ASP A 63 -18.21 8.24 13.99
N GLU A 64 -18.86 7.07 13.91
CA GLU A 64 -18.48 5.91 14.72
C GLU A 64 -17.09 5.36 14.36
N ALA A 65 -16.70 5.40 13.07
CA ALA A 65 -15.37 4.98 12.65
C ALA A 65 -14.30 5.98 13.10
N TYR A 66 -14.58 7.29 13.04
CA TYR A 66 -13.66 8.31 13.53
C TYR A 66 -13.43 8.16 15.04
N ASP A 67 -14.50 8.04 15.83
CA ASP A 67 -14.40 7.85 17.27
C ASP A 67 -13.61 6.58 17.64
N TYR A 68 -13.79 5.51 16.87
CA TYR A 68 -13.02 4.28 17.05
C TYR A 68 -11.53 4.47 16.75
N ILE A 69 -11.19 5.19 15.67
CA ILE A 69 -9.78 5.47 15.35
C ILE A 69 -9.17 6.41 16.40
N ASP A 70 -9.88 7.45 16.82
CA ASP A 70 -9.40 8.39 17.84
C ASP A 70 -9.16 7.71 19.19
N PHE A 71 -10.04 6.76 19.57
CA PHE A 71 -9.86 5.94 20.76
C PHE A 71 -8.55 5.12 20.72
N HIS A 72 -8.16 4.64 19.53
CA HIS A 72 -6.91 3.90 19.33
C HIS A 72 -5.70 4.80 18.98
N ASN A 73 -5.91 6.10 18.74
CA ASN A 73 -4.87 7.09 18.46
C ASN A 73 -4.28 7.63 19.77
N ARG A 74 -3.20 7.00 20.25
CA ARG A 74 -2.68 7.30 21.60
C ARG A 74 -2.05 8.68 21.66
N THR A 75 -2.12 9.28 22.83
CA THR A 75 -1.39 10.52 23.16
C THR A 75 -0.15 10.16 23.96
N HIS A 76 1.01 10.53 23.44
CA HIS A 76 2.30 10.44 24.10
C HIS A 76 2.65 11.79 24.72
N ALA A 77 3.09 11.77 25.98
CA ALA A 77 3.55 12.95 26.68
C ALA A 77 5.07 12.93 26.79
N THR A 78 5.74 13.87 26.15
CA THR A 78 7.19 14.06 26.24
C THR A 78 7.50 15.39 26.94
N PHE A 79 8.73 15.56 27.42
CA PHE A 79 9.16 16.82 28.05
C PHE A 79 10.29 17.45 27.24
N GLN A 80 10.07 18.67 26.76
CA GLN A 80 11.10 19.52 26.17
C GLN A 80 11.48 20.59 27.19
N LYS A 81 12.62 20.40 27.87
CA LYS A 81 13.06 21.21 29.02
C LYS A 81 12.01 21.20 30.13
N LEU A 82 11.36 22.33 30.39
CA LEU A 82 10.34 22.49 31.43
C LEU A 82 8.91 22.32 30.89
N LEU A 83 8.74 22.15 29.57
CA LEU A 83 7.43 22.11 28.92
C LEU A 83 7.07 20.67 28.55
N ARG A 84 5.88 20.25 28.97
CA ARG A 84 5.25 19.02 28.49
C ARG A 84 4.71 19.25 27.08
N VAL A 85 5.02 18.33 26.18
CA VAL A 85 4.56 18.32 24.79
C VAL A 85 3.83 17.00 24.56
N ASP A 86 2.52 17.11 24.31
CA ASP A 86 1.67 15.96 24.03
C ASP A 86 1.56 15.79 22.50
N THR A 87 1.93 14.61 22.01
CA THR A 87 1.88 14.24 20.59
C THR A 87 0.96 13.05 20.39
N ARG A 88 0.05 13.14 19.43
CA ARG A 88 -0.75 11.99 18.97
C ARG A 88 0.09 11.10 18.05
N ASP A 89 -0.24 9.81 17.97
CA ASP A 89 0.37 8.88 17.01
C ASP A 89 0.13 9.29 15.57
N TYR A 90 -1.09 9.80 15.30
CA TYR A 90 -1.53 10.27 14.00
C TYR A 90 -2.13 11.67 14.11
N PRO A 91 -1.76 12.61 13.21
CA PRO A 91 -2.43 13.92 13.15
C PRO A 91 -3.92 13.77 12.84
N GLU A 92 -4.78 14.38 13.65
CA GLU A 92 -6.24 14.31 13.51
C GLU A 92 -6.71 14.75 12.11
N VAL A 93 -6.07 15.78 11.55
CA VAL A 93 -6.35 16.27 10.20
C VAL A 93 -6.10 15.19 9.15
N ALA A 94 -5.01 14.43 9.26
CA ALA A 94 -4.69 13.38 8.30
C ALA A 94 -5.66 12.20 8.40
N VAL A 95 -6.00 11.77 9.62
CA VAL A 95 -6.99 10.71 9.88
C VAL A 95 -8.35 11.09 9.32
N ARG A 96 -8.81 12.32 9.61
CA ARG A 96 -10.09 12.85 9.14
C ARG A 96 -10.15 12.86 7.61
N GLU A 97 -9.14 13.42 6.94
CA GLU A 97 -9.11 13.53 5.48
C GLU A 97 -8.99 12.15 4.82
N ALA A 98 -8.21 11.22 5.39
CA ALA A 98 -8.11 9.85 4.88
C ALA A 98 -9.44 9.08 4.99
N LEU A 99 -10.12 9.20 6.14
CA LEU A 99 -11.43 8.58 6.35
C LEU A 99 -12.48 9.15 5.39
N LEU A 100 -12.58 10.48 5.27
CA LEU A 100 -13.49 11.15 4.34
C LEU A 100 -13.22 10.73 2.89
N ASN A 101 -11.96 10.66 2.47
CA ASN A 101 -11.59 10.20 1.14
C ASN A 101 -12.05 8.75 0.91
N SER A 102 -11.88 7.87 1.90
CA SER A 102 -12.28 6.46 1.81
C SER A 102 -13.79 6.23 1.69
N LEU A 103 -14.61 7.22 2.07
CA LEU A 103 -16.07 7.18 1.94
C LEU A 103 -16.53 7.89 0.66
N VAL A 104 -16.12 9.14 0.46
CA VAL A 104 -16.61 9.98 -0.64
C VAL A 104 -16.19 9.47 -2.02
N HIS A 105 -14.96 8.96 -2.15
CA HIS A 105 -14.42 8.48 -3.43
C HIS A 105 -14.65 6.99 -3.68
N ARG A 106 -15.28 6.27 -2.73
CA ARG A 106 -15.58 4.85 -2.84
C ARG A 106 -16.49 4.53 -4.02
N ASP A 107 -16.26 3.39 -4.67
CA ASP A 107 -17.20 2.85 -5.65
C ASP A 107 -18.35 2.10 -4.95
N TYR A 108 -19.51 2.76 -4.87
CA TYR A 108 -20.73 2.22 -4.29
C TYR A 108 -21.45 1.18 -5.16
N SER A 109 -20.96 0.90 -6.37
CA SER A 109 -21.47 -0.19 -7.20
C SER A 109 -21.09 -1.57 -6.64
N PHE A 110 -20.04 -1.63 -5.81
CA PHE A 110 -19.56 -2.86 -5.17
C PHE A 110 -19.98 -2.94 -3.69
N ARG A 111 -20.30 -4.14 -3.22
CA ARG A 111 -20.73 -4.41 -1.83
C ARG A 111 -19.58 -4.65 -0.85
N ALA A 112 -18.32 -4.65 -1.29
CA ALA A 112 -17.18 -4.89 -0.40
C ALA A 112 -16.95 -3.72 0.57
N SER A 113 -16.75 -4.00 1.85
CA SER A 113 -16.56 -2.98 2.89
C SER A 113 -15.32 -2.12 2.65
N THR A 114 -15.35 -0.86 3.11
CA THR A 114 -14.11 -0.10 3.31
C THR A 114 -13.38 -0.71 4.50
N LEU A 115 -12.08 -0.95 4.37
CA LEU A 115 -11.26 -1.57 5.40
C LEU A 115 -10.35 -0.52 6.03
N ILE A 116 -10.31 -0.48 7.35
CA ILE A 116 -9.42 0.36 8.14
C ILE A 116 -8.59 -0.56 9.03
N SER A 117 -7.29 -0.61 8.81
CA SER A 117 -6.39 -1.47 9.57
C SER A 117 -5.42 -0.61 10.36
N VAL A 118 -5.48 -0.70 11.68
CA VAL A 118 -4.58 -0.01 12.62
C VAL A 118 -3.52 -1.00 13.07
N TYR A 119 -2.26 -0.70 12.80
CA TYR A 119 -1.08 -1.44 13.23
C TYR A 119 -0.30 -0.60 14.23
N ASP A 120 0.72 -1.19 14.85
CA ASP A 120 1.58 -0.43 15.77
C ASP A 120 2.38 0.68 15.03
N ASP A 121 2.70 0.49 13.74
CA ASP A 121 3.52 1.40 12.93
C ASP A 121 2.74 2.30 11.95
N ARG A 122 1.46 2.00 11.66
CA ARG A 122 0.67 2.72 10.63
C ARG A 122 -0.83 2.46 10.71
N ILE A 123 -1.63 3.34 10.10
CA ILE A 123 -3.03 3.09 9.76
C ILE A 123 -3.15 2.97 8.24
N GLU A 124 -3.91 1.98 7.79
CA GLU A 124 -4.23 1.78 6.39
C GLU A 124 -5.72 1.96 6.15
N PHE A 125 -6.09 2.83 5.22
CA PHE A 125 -7.46 3.01 4.72
C PHE A 125 -7.53 2.41 3.32
N VAL A 126 -8.35 1.39 3.13
CA VAL A 126 -8.54 0.71 1.84
C VAL A 126 -10.00 0.81 1.42
N SER A 127 -10.26 1.51 0.34
CA SER A 127 -11.58 1.62 -0.28
C SER A 127 -11.60 0.89 -1.63
N VAL A 128 -12.77 0.34 -1.96
CA VAL A 128 -13.03 -0.28 -3.26
C VAL A 128 -13.22 0.81 -4.31
N GLY A 129 -12.66 0.58 -5.49
CA GLY A 129 -12.62 1.53 -6.60
C GLY A 129 -11.21 2.12 -6.75
N GLY A 130 -10.71 2.12 -7.98
CA GLY A 130 -9.47 2.78 -8.35
C GLY A 130 -9.63 4.26 -8.64
N LEU A 131 -8.59 4.87 -9.20
CA LEU A 131 -8.69 6.19 -9.82
C LEU A 131 -9.72 6.18 -10.97
N LEU A 132 -10.30 7.35 -11.25
CA LEU A 132 -11.18 7.49 -12.41
C LEU A 132 -10.36 7.34 -13.70
N PRO A 133 -10.92 6.75 -14.77
CA PRO A 133 -10.22 6.62 -16.04
C PRO A 133 -9.68 7.96 -16.53
N GLY A 134 -8.40 8.01 -16.86
CA GLY A 134 -7.72 9.23 -17.31
C GLY A 134 -7.15 10.09 -16.17
N LEU A 135 -7.23 9.66 -14.91
CA LEU A 135 -6.49 10.26 -13.80
C LEU A 135 -5.35 9.36 -13.34
N GLU A 136 -4.20 9.98 -13.10
CA GLU A 136 -3.02 9.36 -12.51
C GLU A 136 -2.84 9.81 -11.06
N LEU A 137 -1.89 9.19 -10.34
CA LEU A 137 -1.66 9.52 -8.94
C LEU A 137 -1.06 10.94 -8.81
N GLU A 138 -0.26 11.34 -9.78
CA GLU A 138 0.36 12.65 -9.92
C GLU A 138 -0.70 13.76 -10.02
N ASP A 139 -1.79 13.52 -10.74
CA ASP A 139 -2.92 14.44 -10.86
C ASP A 139 -3.57 14.73 -9.51
N LEU A 140 -3.74 13.68 -8.70
CA LEU A 140 -4.28 13.79 -7.36
C LEU A 140 -3.39 14.68 -6.48
N MET A 141 -2.07 14.55 -6.60
CA MET A 141 -1.09 15.35 -5.86
C MET A 141 -1.06 16.82 -6.32
N MET A 142 -1.40 17.09 -7.58
CA MET A 142 -1.61 18.44 -8.10
C MET A 142 -2.92 19.09 -7.63
N GLY A 143 -3.76 18.34 -6.90
CA GLY A 143 -5.03 18.82 -6.35
C GLY A 143 -6.23 18.59 -7.26
N ILE A 144 -6.10 17.75 -8.29
CA ILE A 144 -7.24 17.32 -9.11
C ILE A 144 -8.05 16.33 -8.27
N SER A 145 -9.28 16.70 -7.94
CA SER A 145 -10.22 15.84 -7.20
C SER A 145 -11.49 15.63 -8.01
N ALA A 146 -11.69 14.40 -8.47
CA ALA A 146 -12.89 13.98 -9.16
C ALA A 146 -13.59 12.86 -8.38
N CYS A 147 -14.88 13.06 -8.11
CA CYS A 147 -15.71 12.11 -7.39
C CYS A 147 -16.58 11.30 -8.35
N ARG A 148 -16.69 9.98 -8.14
CA ARG A 148 -17.61 9.10 -8.88
C ARG A 148 -19.07 9.51 -8.65
N ASN A 149 -19.41 9.81 -7.40
CA ASN A 149 -20.73 10.29 -7.02
C ASN A 149 -20.67 11.78 -6.64
N SER A 150 -20.88 12.64 -7.63
CA SER A 150 -20.86 14.10 -7.44
C SER A 150 -21.96 14.60 -6.50
N HIS A 151 -23.11 13.93 -6.43
CA HIS A 151 -24.18 14.30 -5.52
C HIS A 151 -23.82 13.98 -4.06
N LEU A 152 -23.18 12.84 -3.81
CA LEU A 152 -22.64 12.51 -2.49
C LEU A 152 -21.59 13.52 -2.05
N ALA A 153 -20.62 13.84 -2.92
CA ALA A 153 -19.62 14.86 -2.63
C ALA A 153 -20.26 16.22 -2.32
N ASN A 154 -21.28 16.64 -3.07
CA ASN A 154 -22.00 17.88 -2.81
C ASN A 154 -22.73 17.88 -1.45
N VAL A 155 -23.26 16.73 -0.98
CA VAL A 155 -23.83 16.62 0.37
C VAL A 155 -22.74 16.87 1.42
N PHE A 156 -21.60 16.18 1.32
CA PHE A 156 -20.49 16.33 2.25
C PHE A 156 -19.90 17.75 2.23
N TYR A 157 -19.84 18.39 1.06
CA TYR A 157 -19.41 19.77 0.90
C TYR A 157 -20.36 20.74 1.64
N ARG A 158 -21.67 20.58 1.46
CA ARG A 158 -22.67 21.43 2.13
C ARG A 158 -22.74 21.22 3.64
N LEU A 159 -22.36 20.02 4.10
CA LEU A 159 -22.17 19.72 5.51
C LEU A 159 -20.83 20.22 6.07
N GLN A 160 -20.01 20.90 5.27
CA GLN A 160 -18.67 21.40 5.64
C GLN A 160 -17.72 20.28 6.10
N LEU A 161 -17.95 19.06 5.62
CA LEU A 161 -17.09 17.92 5.91
C LEU A 161 -15.89 17.88 4.96
N ILE A 162 -16.09 18.26 3.70
CA ILE A 162 -15.05 18.32 2.65
C ILE A 162 -14.96 19.70 2.01
N GLU A 163 -13.81 20.00 1.40
CA GLU A 163 -13.58 21.20 0.59
C GLU A 163 -13.67 20.90 -0.91
N ALA A 164 -14.03 21.91 -1.71
CA ALA A 164 -14.16 21.77 -3.17
C ALA A 164 -12.83 21.88 -3.94
N TYR A 165 -11.73 22.24 -3.27
CA TYR A 165 -10.46 22.65 -3.93
C TYR A 165 -9.40 21.53 -3.99
N GLY A 166 -9.78 20.27 -3.80
CA GLY A 166 -8.84 19.14 -3.85
C GLY A 166 -7.66 19.28 -2.88
N THR A 167 -7.92 19.87 -1.71
CA THR A 167 -6.90 20.18 -0.68
C THR A 167 -6.63 19.00 0.25
N GLY A 168 -7.52 17.99 0.29
CA GLY A 168 -7.44 16.88 1.24
C GLY A 168 -6.09 16.16 1.22
N MET A 169 -5.56 15.83 0.03
CA MET A 169 -4.23 15.21 -0.08
C MET A 169 -3.11 16.12 0.42
N ARG A 170 -3.18 17.42 0.09
CA ARG A 170 -2.19 18.39 0.55
C ARG A 170 -2.24 18.58 2.07
N LYS A 171 -3.42 18.50 2.68
CA LYS A 171 -3.56 18.53 4.15
C LYS A 171 -2.95 17.29 4.80
N ILE A 172 -3.17 16.10 4.22
CA ILE A 172 -2.54 14.86 4.69
C ILE A 172 -1.02 15.00 4.62
N MET A 173 -0.47 15.35 3.46
CA MET A 173 0.98 15.49 3.30
C MET A 173 1.56 16.60 4.18
N GLY A 174 0.87 17.75 4.27
CA GLY A 174 1.29 18.88 5.10
C GLY A 174 1.30 18.56 6.60
N ALA A 175 0.36 17.74 7.08
CA ALA A 175 0.35 17.28 8.47
C ALA A 175 1.56 16.40 8.82
N TYR A 176 2.22 15.84 7.81
CA TYR A 176 3.42 15.01 7.95
C TYR A 176 4.70 15.72 7.47
N ALA A 177 4.68 17.02 7.16
CA ALA A 177 5.81 17.72 6.54
C ALA A 177 7.15 17.53 7.30
N ASP A 178 7.11 17.55 8.64
CA ASP A 178 8.27 17.38 9.51
C ASP A 178 8.44 15.94 10.04
N ALA A 179 7.60 15.00 9.61
CA ALA A 179 7.63 13.62 10.06
C ALA A 179 8.73 12.81 9.35
N ALA A 180 9.37 11.91 10.10
CA ALA A 180 10.41 11.03 9.57
C ALA A 180 9.90 10.06 8.49
N SER A 181 8.61 9.70 8.56
CA SER A 181 7.95 8.84 7.58
C SER A 181 6.77 9.59 6.97
N GLN A 182 6.67 9.53 5.64
CA GLN A 182 5.62 10.21 4.88
C GLN A 182 4.45 9.26 4.57
N PRO A 183 3.22 9.79 4.47
CA PRO A 183 2.07 9.02 4.00
C PRO A 183 2.31 8.43 2.61
N GLN A 184 1.78 7.23 2.38
CA GLN A 184 1.84 6.57 1.08
C GLN A 184 0.45 6.42 0.49
N ILE A 185 0.33 6.69 -0.80
CA ILE A 185 -0.93 6.58 -1.53
C ILE A 185 -0.69 5.57 -2.63
N MET A 186 -1.54 4.55 -2.68
CA MET A 186 -1.47 3.50 -3.69
C MET A 186 -2.82 3.38 -4.36
N ALA A 187 -2.82 3.37 -5.68
CA ALA A 187 -4.02 3.14 -6.46
C ALA A 187 -3.78 2.00 -7.44
N THR A 188 -4.79 1.16 -7.57
CA THR A 188 -4.92 0.18 -8.65
C THR A 188 -6.21 0.48 -9.40
N ASN A 189 -6.55 -0.32 -10.41
CA ASN A 189 -7.82 -0.17 -11.11
C ASN A 189 -9.05 -0.43 -10.21
N ASN A 190 -8.87 -1.19 -9.12
CA ASN A 190 -9.99 -1.72 -8.32
C ASN A 190 -9.94 -1.33 -6.85
N ALA A 191 -8.85 -0.72 -6.39
CA ALA A 191 -8.67 -0.35 -4.99
C ALA A 191 -7.84 0.92 -4.87
N PHE A 192 -8.15 1.70 -3.85
CA PHE A 192 -7.42 2.89 -3.44
C PHE A 192 -7.02 2.73 -1.98
N LYS A 193 -5.74 2.94 -1.67
CA LYS A 193 -5.15 2.75 -0.34
C LYS A 193 -4.40 4.00 0.09
N ILE A 194 -4.71 4.51 1.28
CA ILE A 194 -3.95 5.54 1.98
C ILE A 194 -3.29 4.90 3.20
N VAL A 195 -2.00 5.10 3.36
CA VAL A 195 -1.22 4.65 4.51
C VAL A 195 -0.71 5.86 5.26
N LEU A 196 -1.10 5.96 6.53
CA LEU A 196 -0.62 6.98 7.45
C LEU A 196 0.39 6.32 8.40
N PRO A 197 1.68 6.71 8.39
CA PRO A 197 2.65 6.19 9.34
C PRO A 197 2.40 6.74 10.75
N ASN A 198 2.70 5.94 11.76
CA ASN A 198 2.70 6.36 13.16
C ASN A 198 3.93 7.25 13.41
N MET A 199 3.71 8.48 13.82
CA MET A 199 4.79 9.46 14.05
C MET A 199 5.68 9.09 15.25
N ASN A 200 5.16 8.32 16.20
CA ASN A 200 5.87 7.97 17.44
C ASN A 200 6.58 6.62 17.36
N PHE A 201 6.25 5.74 16.39
CA PHE A 201 6.79 4.36 16.33
C PHE A 201 8.32 4.29 16.24
N ALA A 202 8.95 5.19 15.47
CA ALA A 202 10.40 5.25 15.37
C ALA A 202 11.07 5.75 16.66
N ALA A 203 10.37 6.58 17.46
CA ALA A 203 10.87 7.09 18.73
C ALA A 203 10.81 6.03 19.84
N THR A 204 9.74 5.23 19.89
CA THR A 204 9.60 4.14 20.89
C THR A 204 10.63 3.02 20.71
N ALA A 205 11.07 2.75 19.47
CA ALA A 205 12.15 1.80 19.21
C ALA A 205 13.52 2.26 19.78
N ALA A 206 13.71 3.57 19.99
CA ALA A 206 14.94 4.13 20.53
C ALA A 206 14.96 4.23 22.08
N GLU A 207 13.80 4.15 22.75
CA GLU A 207 13.66 4.38 24.20
C GLU A 207 13.57 3.10 25.06
N THR A 208 13.70 1.92 24.47
CA THR A 208 13.77 0.68 25.26
C THR A 208 15.14 0.60 25.96
N PRO A 209 15.23 0.45 27.31
CA PRO A 209 16.52 0.28 27.95
C PRO A 209 17.16 -1.01 27.45
N ALA A 210 18.36 -0.84 26.88
CA ALA A 210 19.16 -1.88 26.27
C ALA A 210 19.37 -3.06 27.24
N SER A 211 18.55 -4.09 27.09
CA SER A 211 19.01 -5.45 27.33
C SER A 211 19.86 -5.83 26.13
N ASN A 212 21.12 -6.13 26.40
CA ASN A 212 22.15 -6.45 25.42
C ASN A 212 21.68 -7.48 24.38
N SER A 213 21.29 -7.00 23.21
CA SER A 213 21.45 -7.72 21.95
C SER A 213 21.78 -6.70 20.87
N LYS A 214 23.07 -6.63 20.51
CA LYS A 214 23.52 -5.97 19.29
C LYS A 214 22.82 -6.63 18.09
N GLN A 215 21.72 -6.06 17.64
CA GLN A 215 21.18 -6.30 16.30
C GLN A 215 20.56 -5.00 15.80
N ALA A 216 21.31 -4.35 14.93
CA ALA A 216 20.91 -3.19 14.15
C ALA A 216 19.91 -3.62 13.04
N PRO A 217 19.14 -2.66 12.50
CA PRO A 217 17.77 -2.86 12.01
C PRO A 217 17.68 -3.37 10.56
N ALA A 218 16.57 -4.04 10.27
CA ALA A 218 16.19 -4.57 8.97
C ALA A 218 15.74 -3.44 8.02
N ALA A 219 16.69 -2.87 7.28
CA ALA A 219 16.54 -2.87 5.83
C ALA A 219 17.33 -4.09 5.36
N SER A 220 16.69 -5.26 5.27
CA SER A 220 17.40 -6.48 4.83
C SER A 220 17.60 -6.42 3.31
N HIS A 221 18.45 -5.51 2.84
CA HIS A 221 19.33 -5.87 1.75
C HIS A 221 20.25 -6.92 2.34
N SER A 222 20.02 -8.18 1.96
CA SER A 222 20.95 -9.23 2.34
C SER A 222 22.33 -8.82 1.78
N ARG A 223 23.41 -9.17 2.47
CA ARG A 223 24.77 -8.83 1.99
C ARG A 223 25.02 -9.42 0.60
N GLU A 224 24.28 -10.48 0.29
CA GLU A 224 24.15 -11.14 -0.98
C GLU A 224 23.50 -10.23 -2.05
N ASP A 225 22.46 -9.45 -1.71
CA ASP A 225 21.82 -8.50 -2.63
C ASP A 225 22.73 -7.33 -3.02
N GLU A 226 23.59 -6.87 -2.09
CA GLU A 226 24.61 -5.86 -2.39
C GLU A 226 25.67 -6.39 -3.36
N ILE A 227 26.09 -7.64 -3.20
CA ILE A 227 27.00 -8.31 -4.14
C ILE A 227 26.32 -8.48 -5.52
N LEU A 228 25.03 -8.84 -5.56
CA LEU A 228 24.29 -9.00 -6.81
C LEU A 228 24.09 -7.68 -7.55
N ARG A 229 23.84 -6.57 -6.86
CA ARG A 229 23.79 -5.23 -7.47
C ARG A 229 25.13 -4.81 -8.03
N PHE A 230 26.21 -5.02 -7.27
CA PHE A 230 27.56 -4.73 -7.75
C PHE A 230 27.89 -5.53 -9.02
N LEU A 231 27.48 -6.79 -9.08
CA LEU A 231 27.65 -7.63 -10.26
C LEU A 231 26.76 -7.24 -11.45
N ALA A 232 25.68 -6.49 -11.23
CA ALA A 232 24.86 -5.95 -12.32
C ALA A 232 25.57 -4.81 -13.07
N GLU A 233 26.45 -4.07 -12.38
CA GLU A 233 27.23 -2.96 -12.95
C GLU A 233 28.66 -3.38 -13.34
N HIS A 234 29.23 -4.38 -12.65
CA HIS A 234 30.58 -4.89 -12.87
C HIS A 234 30.57 -6.38 -13.21
N PRO A 235 31.23 -6.81 -14.31
CA PRO A 235 31.16 -8.20 -14.75
C PRO A 235 31.88 -9.15 -13.80
N SER A 236 32.76 -8.68 -12.91
CA SER A 236 33.34 -9.54 -11.88
C SER A 236 33.53 -8.86 -10.53
N ILE A 237 33.61 -9.68 -9.48
CA ILE A 237 33.95 -9.23 -8.13
C ILE A 237 35.08 -10.09 -7.54
N THR A 238 36.14 -9.44 -7.06
CA THR A 238 37.20 -10.12 -6.31
C THR A 238 36.86 -10.19 -4.82
N ARG A 239 37.47 -11.15 -4.10
CA ARG A 239 37.33 -11.25 -2.62
C ARG A 239 37.72 -9.97 -1.87
N ARG A 240 38.66 -9.20 -2.43
CA ARG A 240 39.11 -7.92 -1.85
C ARG A 240 38.05 -6.83 -2.02
N GLU A 241 37.42 -6.78 -3.20
CA GLU A 241 36.32 -5.84 -3.48
C GLU A 241 35.07 -6.20 -2.69
N ALA A 242 34.70 -7.48 -2.58
CA ALA A 242 33.59 -7.90 -1.72
C ALA A 242 33.82 -7.53 -0.25
N ARG A 243 35.08 -7.55 0.21
CA ARG A 243 35.46 -7.09 1.55
C ARG A 243 35.28 -5.59 1.72
N ALA A 244 35.72 -4.81 0.73
CA ALA A 244 35.62 -3.36 0.74
C ALA A 244 34.16 -2.88 0.60
N LEU A 245 33.38 -3.55 -0.27
CA LEU A 245 31.97 -3.28 -0.53
C LEU A 245 31.11 -3.52 0.70
N LEU A 246 31.31 -4.66 1.38
CA LEU A 246 30.50 -5.05 2.54
C LEU A 246 31.08 -4.60 3.89
N GLY A 247 32.31 -4.06 3.93
CA GLY A 247 32.98 -3.62 5.16
C GLY A 247 33.27 -4.74 6.18
N ILE A 248 33.39 -6.01 5.75
CA ILE A 248 33.51 -7.19 6.62
C ILE A 248 34.94 -7.78 6.67
N GLY A 249 35.18 -8.74 7.57
CA GLY A 249 36.45 -9.48 7.64
C GLY A 249 36.66 -10.44 6.46
N GLN A 250 37.92 -10.77 6.16
CA GLN A 250 38.30 -11.65 5.04
C GLN A 250 37.63 -13.04 5.10
N SER A 251 37.54 -13.62 6.30
CA SER A 251 36.90 -14.93 6.53
C SER A 251 35.39 -14.89 6.27
N THR A 252 34.72 -13.82 6.72
CA THR A 252 33.28 -13.63 6.52
C THR A 252 32.93 -13.39 5.05
N ALA A 253 33.71 -12.56 4.34
CA ALA A 253 33.53 -12.35 2.91
C ALA A 253 33.75 -13.64 2.11
N GLY A 254 34.76 -14.42 2.46
CA GLY A 254 35.01 -15.72 1.84
C GLY A 254 33.86 -16.72 2.04
N ARG A 255 33.24 -16.74 3.24
CA ARG A 255 32.10 -17.61 3.55
C ARG A 255 30.87 -17.23 2.72
N ILE A 256 30.52 -15.95 2.67
CA ILE A 256 29.34 -15.46 1.91
C ILE A 256 29.51 -15.78 0.42
N LEU A 257 30.66 -15.46 -0.17
CA LEU A 257 30.92 -15.76 -1.58
C LEU A 257 30.86 -17.26 -1.87
N LYS A 258 31.34 -18.11 -0.94
CA LYS A 258 31.22 -19.57 -1.08
C LYS A 258 29.77 -20.03 -1.01
N GLU A 259 28.99 -19.53 -0.07
CA GLU A 259 27.56 -19.85 0.04
C GLU A 259 26.77 -19.42 -1.21
N MET A 260 27.11 -18.29 -1.81
CA MET A 260 26.49 -17.83 -3.06
C MET A 260 26.88 -18.70 -4.27
N VAL A 261 28.11 -19.22 -4.31
CA VAL A 261 28.55 -20.19 -5.33
C VAL A 261 27.86 -21.53 -5.14
N ASP A 262 27.78 -22.02 -3.90
CA ASP A 262 27.12 -23.29 -3.57
C ASP A 262 25.62 -23.26 -3.88
N ARG A 263 24.98 -22.07 -3.77
CA ARG A 263 23.58 -21.82 -4.18
C ARG A 263 23.42 -21.53 -5.67
N GLY A 264 24.50 -21.51 -6.45
CA GLY A 264 24.46 -21.28 -7.89
C GLY A 264 24.11 -19.85 -8.34
N GLN A 265 24.20 -18.87 -7.44
CA GLN A 265 23.89 -17.47 -7.74
C GLN A 265 25.03 -16.78 -8.50
N ILE A 266 26.27 -17.23 -8.30
CA ILE A 266 27.48 -16.69 -8.94
C ILE A 266 28.45 -17.84 -9.29
N ALA A 267 29.30 -17.69 -10.31
CA ALA A 267 30.20 -18.76 -10.78
C ALA A 267 31.68 -18.37 -10.74
N THR A 268 32.53 -19.26 -10.20
CA THR A 268 33.99 -19.04 -10.20
C THR A 268 34.58 -19.15 -11.60
N HIS A 269 35.27 -18.11 -12.06
CA HIS A 269 36.00 -18.13 -13.33
C HIS A 269 37.49 -18.33 -13.06
N SER A 270 38.10 -19.36 -13.66
CA SER A 270 39.54 -19.63 -13.55
C SER A 270 40.25 -19.30 -14.88
N GLY A 271 41.18 -18.34 -14.85
CA GLY A 271 41.97 -17.96 -16.04
C GLY A 271 43.37 -17.41 -15.72
N VAL A 272 44.37 -18.30 -15.91
CA VAL A 272 45.81 -18.13 -16.23
C VAL A 272 46.72 -17.34 -15.26
N ALA A 273 47.80 -18.04 -14.86
CA ALA A 273 48.88 -17.59 -14.00
C ALA A 273 49.92 -16.70 -14.71
N HIS A 274 50.27 -15.58 -14.06
CA HIS A 274 51.63 -15.02 -14.11
C HIS A 274 52.05 -14.57 -12.69
N CYS A 275 53.12 -15.22 -12.22
CA CYS A 275 54.10 -14.85 -11.18
C CYS A 275 54.05 -13.35 -10.80
N ASP A 276 53.66 -12.90 -9.61
CA ASP A 276 54.23 -13.21 -8.30
C ASP A 276 53.17 -13.17 -7.17
N THR A 277 53.21 -14.20 -6.32
CA THR A 277 52.58 -14.32 -4.98
C THR A 277 51.27 -13.55 -4.72
N ASN A 278 50.21 -13.84 -5.51
CA ASN A 278 48.87 -13.32 -5.26
C ASN A 278 47.80 -14.28 -5.78
N TRP A 279 47.09 -14.98 -4.88
CA TRP A 279 45.91 -15.78 -5.23
C TRP A 279 44.67 -14.88 -5.33
N ARG A 280 44.34 -14.43 -6.55
CA ARG A 280 43.10 -13.68 -6.88
C ARG A 280 42.06 -14.64 -7.45
N ASN A 281 40.87 -14.66 -6.86
CA ASN A 281 39.68 -15.28 -7.45
C ASN A 281 38.69 -14.17 -7.81
N ASP A 282 38.32 -14.12 -9.09
CA ASP A 282 37.27 -13.29 -9.70
C ASP A 282 36.03 -14.16 -10.04
N VAL A 283 34.84 -13.56 -10.00
CA VAL A 283 33.54 -14.23 -10.20
C VAL A 283 32.62 -13.36 -11.04
N SER A 284 31.97 -13.90 -12.09
CA SER A 284 31.04 -13.19 -12.99
C SER A 284 29.63 -13.79 -13.08
N LEU A 285 28.66 -13.01 -13.57
CA LEU A 285 27.29 -13.46 -13.87
C LEU A 285 27.23 -14.29 -15.17
N ARG A 286 26.52 -15.43 -15.16
CA ARG A 286 26.31 -16.27 -16.36
C ARG A 286 25.31 -15.62 -17.33
N GLN A 287 25.71 -15.51 -18.60
CA GLN A 287 24.77 -15.33 -19.72
C GLN A 287 24.00 -16.63 -19.99
N LEU A 288 22.67 -16.56 -20.02
CA LEU A 288 21.81 -17.66 -20.48
C LEU A 288 21.79 -17.68 -22.02
N PRO A 289 21.91 -18.86 -22.67
CA PRO A 289 21.73 -18.96 -24.10
C PRO A 289 20.24 -18.92 -24.49
N THR A 290 19.92 -18.07 -25.47
CA THR A 290 18.70 -18.12 -26.27
C THR A 290 18.57 -19.48 -26.97
N LEU A 291 17.44 -20.18 -26.82
CA LEU A 291 17.13 -21.37 -27.63
C LEU A 291 15.80 -21.24 -28.36
N ARG A 292 15.93 -20.88 -29.65
CA ARG A 292 15.11 -21.39 -30.75
C ARG A 292 15.23 -22.92 -30.82
N SER A 293 14.13 -23.53 -31.27
CA SER A 293 13.97 -24.86 -31.84
C SER A 293 14.27 -26.09 -30.97
N VAL A 294 13.19 -26.75 -30.55
CA VAL A 294 13.11 -28.22 -30.55
C VAL A 294 11.89 -28.61 -31.37
N ARG A 295 12.15 -29.13 -32.57
CA ARG A 295 11.17 -29.80 -33.43
C ARG A 295 11.77 -31.16 -33.76
N ALA A 296 11.27 -32.23 -33.15
CA ALA A 296 11.19 -33.56 -33.75
C ALA A 296 10.54 -34.53 -32.77
N GLY A 297 9.53 -35.27 -33.26
CA GLY A 297 9.08 -36.51 -32.64
C GLY A 297 7.68 -36.45 -32.03
N ILE A 298 6.65 -36.38 -32.86
CA ILE A 298 5.47 -37.28 -32.82
C ILE A 298 4.79 -37.16 -34.19
N THR A 299 4.93 -38.20 -35.00
CA THR A 299 4.19 -38.45 -36.24
C THR A 299 3.20 -39.59 -35.99
N LYS A 300 1.92 -39.32 -36.30
CA LYS A 300 0.78 -40.20 -36.67
C LYS A 300 -0.47 -39.64 -35.98
N ALA A 301 -1.59 -39.37 -36.64
CA ALA A 301 -1.97 -39.52 -38.04
C ALA A 301 -3.11 -38.52 -38.31
N SER A 302 -3.10 -37.95 -39.51
CA SER A 302 -4.17 -37.17 -40.10
C SER A 302 -5.27 -38.06 -40.67
N ARG A 303 -6.37 -37.39 -41.07
CA ARG A 303 -7.52 -37.79 -41.91
C ARG A 303 -8.82 -37.78 -41.09
N ASP A 304 -9.87 -37.04 -41.42
CA ASP A 304 -10.31 -36.52 -42.71
C ASP A 304 -11.35 -35.39 -42.55
N HIS A 305 -11.39 -34.51 -43.55
CA HIS A 305 -12.56 -33.85 -44.14
C HIS A 305 -13.51 -32.99 -43.28
N PHE A 306 -13.47 -31.68 -43.52
CA PHE A 306 -14.68 -30.85 -43.65
C PHE A 306 -14.93 -30.58 -45.14
N PRO A 307 -16.19 -30.62 -45.61
CA PRO A 307 -16.75 -29.36 -46.08
C PRO A 307 -18.25 -29.15 -45.78
N CYS A 308 -18.55 -27.88 -45.50
CA CYS A 308 -19.68 -27.10 -46.00
C CYS A 308 -21.15 -27.34 -45.56
N PHE A 309 -21.83 -26.19 -45.51
CA PHE A 309 -23.27 -25.92 -45.66
C PHE A 309 -24.24 -26.25 -44.51
N GLY A 310 -24.59 -25.18 -43.78
CA GLY A 310 -25.95 -24.64 -43.62
C GLY A 310 -27.09 -25.57 -43.19
N LYS A 311 -27.75 -25.21 -42.07
CA LYS A 311 -29.18 -24.86 -41.99
C LYS A 311 -29.60 -24.63 -40.53
N HIS A 312 -30.58 -23.74 -40.37
CA HIS A 312 -31.45 -23.51 -39.23
C HIS A 312 -31.64 -24.69 -38.24
N LYS A 313 -31.70 -24.39 -36.93
CA LYS A 313 -32.94 -24.47 -36.13
C LYS A 313 -32.72 -24.04 -34.67
N THR A 314 -33.85 -23.59 -34.11
CA THR A 314 -34.19 -23.01 -32.81
C THR A 314 -34.12 -23.95 -31.60
N CYS A 315 -34.33 -23.35 -30.40
CA CYS A 315 -34.71 -23.91 -29.08
C CYS A 315 -33.51 -24.36 -28.23
N PHE A 316 -33.33 -23.98 -26.95
CA PHE A 316 -34.20 -23.47 -25.87
C PHE A 316 -33.45 -22.41 -25.06
#